data_AF-A0AAN8Y4P3-F1
#
_entry.id   AF-A0AAN8Y4P3-F1
#
_cell.length_a   1.000
_cell.length_b   1.000
_cell.length_c   1.000
_cell.angle_alpha   90.00
_cell.angle_beta   90.00
_cell.angle_gamma   90.00
#
_symmetry.space_group_name_H-M   'P 1'
#
loop_
_entity.id
_entity.type
_entity.pdbx_description
1 polymer ?
#
loop_
_entity_poly.entity_id
_entity_poly.type
_entity_poly.pdbx_seq_one_letter_code
_entity_poly.pdbx_strand_id
1 'polypeptide(L)'
;MNPILDNIEEKITANQNGSLIRLFTIDDVKEVILSMHSDKAPVCKMLANRMKSCLDDCVAEAKSAFIPGSFILDNVMISFEVNHYLIHKTHGKTGFVTLKTDMSKAYDR
;
A
#
# COMPACT_ATOMS: atom_id res chain seq x y z
N MET A 1 8.18 27.60 -0.77
CA MET A 1 6.96 26.89 -1.19
C MET A 1 7.40 25.85 -2.21
N ASN A 2 7.17 24.56 -1.96
CA ASN A 2 7.69 23.48 -2.80
C ASN A 2 6.64 23.17 -3.88
N PRO A 3 6.87 23.55 -5.16
CA PRO A 3 5.85 23.45 -6.23
C PRO A 3 5.41 22.00 -6.53
N ILE A 4 6.17 21.01 -6.04
CA ILE A 4 5.88 19.59 -6.18
C ILE A 4 4.76 19.16 -5.21
N LEU A 5 4.72 19.74 -4.01
CA LEU A 5 3.77 19.34 -2.98
C LEU A 5 2.39 19.96 -3.20
N ASP A 6 2.32 21.07 -3.94
CA ASP A 6 1.06 21.76 -4.26
C ASP A 6 0.11 20.92 -5.14
N ASN A 7 0.62 19.86 -5.79
CA ASN A 7 -0.15 18.93 -6.61
C ASN A 7 -0.51 17.61 -5.91
N ILE A 8 -0.12 17.44 -4.65
CA ILE A 8 -0.37 16.22 -3.88
C ILE A 8 -1.60 16.44 -3.01
N GLU A 9 -2.62 15.61 -3.20
CA GLU A 9 -3.80 15.59 -2.34
C GLU A 9 -3.41 15.13 -0.93
N GLU A 10 -3.80 15.91 0.07
CA GLU A 10 -3.61 15.53 1.48
C GLU A 10 -4.60 14.43 1.86
N LYS A 11 -4.08 13.23 2.10
CA LYS A 11 -4.88 12.05 2.45
C LYS A 11 -5.01 11.80 3.95
N ILE A 12 -4.19 12.45 4.78
CA ILE A 12 -4.14 12.22 6.22
C ILE A 12 -4.85 13.36 6.93
N THR A 13 -5.87 13.05 7.72
CA THR A 13 -6.60 14.04 8.53
C THR A 13 -5.78 14.49 9.74
N ALA A 14 -6.10 15.67 10.29
CA ALA A 14 -5.45 16.19 11.51
C ALA A 14 -5.54 15.22 12.72
N ASN A 15 -6.65 14.49 12.84
CA ASN A 15 -6.84 13.49 13.90
C ASN A 15 -5.94 12.26 13.72
N GLN A 16 -5.82 11.76 12.48
CA GLN A 16 -4.87 10.70 12.15
C GLN A 16 -3.45 11.16 12.43
N ASN A 17 -3.08 12.38 12.04
CA ASN A 17 -1.76 12.94 12.32
C ASN A 17 -1.48 13.00 13.83
N GLY A 18 -2.45 13.40 14.65
CA GLY A 18 -2.34 13.35 16.12
C GLY A 18 -2.09 11.93 16.65
N SER A 19 -2.73 10.93 16.05
CA SER A 19 -2.57 9.52 16.40
C SER A 19 -1.24 8.92 15.94
N LEU A 20 -0.67 9.42 14.84
CA LEU A 20 0.62 9.02 14.31
C LEU A 20 1.79 9.60 15.14
N ILE A 21 1.65 10.85 15.61
CA ILE A 21 2.71 11.58 16.32
C ILE A 21 2.70 11.31 17.84
N ARG A 22 1.63 10.74 18.39
CA ARG A 22 1.55 10.45 19.84
C ARG A 22 2.69 9.57 20.33
N LEU A 23 3.07 9.73 21.59
CA LEU A 23 4.03 8.83 22.26
C LEU A 23 3.49 7.40 22.34
N PHE A 24 4.38 6.41 22.25
CA PHE A 24 4.04 5.00 22.49
C PHE A 24 3.72 4.76 23.96
N THR A 25 2.69 3.96 24.22
CA THR A 25 2.28 3.57 25.57
C THR A 25 2.75 2.15 25.90
N ILE A 26 2.67 1.78 27.17
CA ILE A 26 2.96 0.41 27.63
C ILE A 26 2.03 -0.62 26.96
N ASP A 27 0.79 -0.24 26.66
CA ASP A 27 -0.18 -1.12 26.02
C ASP A 27 0.22 -1.41 24.57
N ASP A 28 0.71 -0.40 23.83
CA ASP A 28 1.27 -0.58 22.48
C ASP A 28 2.43 -1.61 22.52
N VAL A 29 3.27 -1.56 23.56
CA VAL A 29 4.40 -2.50 23.74
C VAL A 29 3.91 -3.91 24.06
N LYS A 30 2.95 -4.05 24.99
CA LYS A 30 2.40 -5.33 25.40
C LYS A 30 1.72 -6.06 24.25
N GLU A 31 0.90 -5.36 23.48
CA GLU A 31 0.20 -5.91 22.31
C GLU A 31 1.20 -6.53 21.31
N VAL A 32 2.30 -5.82 21.06
CA VAL A 32 3.33 -6.27 20.12
C VAL A 32 4.13 -7.44 20.67
N ILE A 33 4.58 -7.39 21.93
CA ILE A 33 5.34 -8.49 22.54
C ILE A 33 4.52 -9.78 22.57
N LEU A 34 3.21 -9.69 22.86
CA LEU A 34 2.33 -10.86 22.93
C LEU A 34 2.01 -11.46 21.54
N SER A 35 2.02 -10.64 20.49
CA SER A 35 1.69 -11.06 19.13
C SER A 35 2.90 -11.45 18.29
N MET A 36 4.12 -11.29 18.80
CA MET A 36 5.37 -11.60 18.09
C MET A 36 6.12 -12.79 18.69
N HIS A 37 6.95 -13.42 17.87
CA HIS A 37 7.93 -14.39 18.33
C HIS A 37 9.14 -13.68 18.96
N SER A 38 9.83 -14.37 19.88
CA SER A 38 10.87 -13.79 20.75
C SER A 38 12.12 -13.29 20.04
N ASP A 39 12.32 -13.65 18.77
CA ASP A 39 13.46 -13.25 17.94
C ASP A 39 13.21 -11.97 17.13
N LYS A 40 12.01 -11.39 17.20
CA LYS A 40 11.63 -10.21 16.40
C LYS A 40 11.75 -8.91 17.19
N ALA A 41 12.23 -7.87 16.52
CA ALA A 41 12.30 -6.52 17.10
C ALA A 41 10.89 -5.90 17.22
N PRO A 42 10.44 -5.52 18.43
CA PRO A 42 9.08 -5.01 18.64
C PRO A 42 8.86 -3.63 18.01
N VAL A 43 9.91 -2.80 17.91
CA VAL A 43 9.81 -1.42 17.42
C VAL A 43 9.23 -1.36 15.99
N CYS A 44 9.68 -2.23 15.09
CA CYS A 44 9.20 -2.25 13.71
C CYS A 44 7.69 -2.56 13.63
N LYS A 45 7.21 -3.46 14.48
CA LYS A 45 5.80 -3.85 14.51
C LYS A 45 4.92 -2.79 15.16
N MET A 46 5.41 -2.12 16.21
CA MET A 46 4.73 -0.98 16.81
C MET A 46 4.52 0.15 15.79
N LEU A 47 5.55 0.47 15.01
CA LEU A 47 5.45 1.45 13.92
C LEU A 47 4.46 0.99 12.84
N ALA A 48 4.54 -0.27 12.41
CA ALA A 48 3.63 -0.81 11.40
C ALA A 48 2.16 -0.77 11.86
N ASN A 49 1.88 -1.14 13.11
CA ASN A 49 0.54 -1.08 13.69
C ASN A 49 0.02 0.36 13.75
N ARG A 50 0.88 1.34 14.05
CA ARG A 50 0.52 2.77 14.04
C ARG A 50 0.15 3.24 12.64
N MET A 51 0.99 2.94 11.65
CA MET A 51 0.76 3.33 10.26
C MET A 51 -0.47 2.66 9.65
N LYS A 52 -0.82 1.44 10.09
CA LYS A 52 -1.98 0.72 9.61
C LYS A 52 -3.27 1.54 9.70
N SER A 53 -3.42 2.37 10.74
CA SER A 53 -4.63 3.18 10.98
C SER A 53 -4.95 4.21 9.90
N CYS A 54 -3.97 4.64 9.11
CA CYS A 54 -4.15 5.60 8.01
C CYS A 54 -3.79 5.01 6.65
N LEU A 55 -3.34 3.75 6.60
CA LEU A 55 -2.84 3.16 5.37
C LEU A 55 -3.95 2.97 4.34
N ASP A 56 -5.17 2.65 4.80
CA ASP A 56 -6.33 2.43 3.94
C ASP A 56 -6.72 3.70 3.16
N ASP A 57 -6.59 4.88 3.75
CA ASP A 57 -6.85 6.15 3.06
C ASP A 57 -5.71 6.53 2.10
N CYS A 58 -4.48 6.16 2.47
CA CYS A 58 -3.27 6.44 1.70
C CYS A 58 -3.15 5.59 0.43
N VAL A 59 -3.57 4.33 0.49
CA VAL A 59 -3.41 3.34 -0.58
C VAL A 59 -4.56 3.42 -1.59
N ALA A 60 -4.26 3.27 -2.88
CA ALA A 60 -5.29 3.20 -3.92
C ALA A 60 -6.00 1.84 -3.90
N GLU A 61 -7.29 1.85 -4.24
CA GLU A 61 -8.17 0.66 -4.28
C GLU A 61 -7.60 -0.48 -5.15
N ALA A 62 -6.91 -0.13 -6.25
CA ALA A 62 -6.28 -1.08 -7.17
C ALA A 62 -4.98 -1.72 -6.65
N LYS A 63 -4.85 -1.96 -5.34
CA LYS A 63 -3.72 -2.68 -4.75
C LYS A 63 -4.20 -4.03 -4.22
N SER A 64 -3.67 -5.13 -4.75
CA SER A 64 -4.03 -6.49 -4.32
C SER A 64 -2.93 -7.19 -3.53
N ALA A 65 -1.68 -6.70 -3.56
CA ALA A 65 -0.60 -7.28 -2.77
C ALA A 65 -0.60 -6.73 -1.33
N PHE A 66 -0.34 -7.60 -0.36
CA PHE A 66 -0.21 -7.28 1.07
C PHE A 66 -1.47 -6.74 1.74
N ILE A 67 -2.65 -6.94 1.14
CA ILE A 67 -3.95 -6.63 1.73
C ILE A 67 -4.61 -7.94 2.23
N PRO A 68 -5.08 -8.00 3.49
CA PRO A 68 -5.82 -9.16 3.97
C PRO A 68 -7.04 -9.45 3.09
N GLY A 69 -7.21 -10.72 2.67
CA GLY A 69 -8.33 -11.13 1.83
C GLY A 69 -8.09 -10.97 0.32
N SER A 70 -7.00 -10.34 -0.10
CA SER A 70 -6.57 -10.33 -1.50
C SER A 70 -5.66 -11.52 -1.79
N PHE A 71 -5.88 -12.19 -2.92
CA PHE A 71 -5.10 -13.33 -3.37
C PHE A 71 -4.23 -12.94 -4.56
N ILE A 72 -3.06 -13.58 -4.68
CA ILE A 72 -2.19 -13.38 -5.85
C ILE A 72 -2.89 -13.71 -7.17
N LEU A 73 -3.87 -14.62 -7.12
CA LEU A 73 -4.67 -15.01 -8.27
C LEU A 73 -5.54 -13.87 -8.81
N ASP A 74 -5.95 -12.92 -7.97
CA ASP A 74 -6.75 -11.76 -8.39
C ASP A 74 -5.96 -10.93 -9.41
N ASN A 75 -4.68 -10.66 -9.13
CA ASN A 75 -3.80 -9.95 -10.06
C ASN A 75 -3.57 -10.72 -11.36
N VAL A 76 -3.47 -12.05 -11.29
CA VAL A 76 -3.31 -12.91 -12.47
C VAL A 76 -4.56 -12.84 -13.35
N MET A 77 -5.74 -12.90 -12.75
CA MET A 77 -7.02 -12.82 -13.46
C MET A 77 -7.19 -11.47 -14.16
N ILE A 78 -6.96 -10.35 -13.45
CA ILE A 78 -7.02 -9.00 -14.02
C ILE A 78 -6.02 -8.86 -15.17
N SER A 79 -4.79 -9.35 -15.01
CA SER A 79 -3.78 -9.30 -16.07
C SER A 79 -4.20 -10.10 -17.30
N PHE A 80 -4.83 -11.26 -17.11
CA PHE A 80 -5.34 -12.10 -18.18
C PHE A 80 -6.47 -11.40 -18.94
N GLU A 81 -7.43 -10.80 -18.23
CA GLU A 81 -8.54 -10.05 -18.83
C GLU A 81 -8.04 -8.85 -19.64
N VAL A 82 -7.13 -8.05 -19.06
CA VAL A 82 -6.51 -6.92 -19.75
C VAL A 82 -5.78 -7.37 -21.02
N ASN A 83 -4.96 -8.44 -20.93
CA ASN A 83 -4.23 -8.95 -22.08
C ASN A 83 -5.17 -9.50 -23.16
N HIS A 84 -6.21 -10.23 -22.76
CA HIS A 84 -7.23 -10.74 -23.67
C HIS A 84 -7.93 -9.59 -24.40
N TYR A 85 -8.38 -8.57 -23.68
CA TYR A 85 -8.98 -7.38 -24.28
C TYR A 85 -8.05 -6.74 -25.32
N LEU A 86 -6.76 -6.56 -24.98
CA LEU A 86 -5.79 -5.95 -25.89
C LEU A 86 -5.54 -6.78 -27.16
N ILE A 87 -5.43 -8.10 -27.04
CA ILE A 87 -5.24 -9.01 -28.18
C ILE A 87 -6.44 -8.94 -29.15
N HIS A 88 -7.65 -8.83 -28.62
CA HIS A 88 -8.87 -8.79 -29.41
C HIS A 88 -9.26 -7.37 -29.90
N LYS A 89 -8.62 -6.32 -29.38
CA LYS A 89 -8.85 -4.94 -29.81
C LYS A 89 -8.07 -4.59 -31.07
N THR A 90 -8.46 -5.19 -32.20
CA THR A 90 -7.75 -5.05 -33.50
C THR A 90 -8.26 -3.92 -34.39
N HIS A 91 -9.41 -3.32 -34.07
CA HIS A 91 -10.04 -2.26 -34.89
C HIS A 91 -10.58 -1.11 -34.03
N GLY A 92 -10.57 0.10 -34.60
CA GLY A 92 -11.08 1.33 -34.00
C GLY A 92 -10.12 2.51 -34.20
N LYS A 93 -10.56 3.71 -33.81
CA LYS A 93 -9.73 4.93 -33.87
C LYS A 93 -8.81 5.09 -32.65
N THR A 94 -9.05 4.33 -31.58
CA THR A 94 -8.33 4.42 -30.31
C THR A 94 -7.58 3.12 -30.05
N GLY A 95 -6.26 3.21 -29.87
CA GLY A 95 -5.40 2.11 -29.44
C GLY A 95 -5.15 2.13 -27.94
N PHE A 96 -4.86 0.96 -27.38
CA PHE A 96 -4.53 0.80 -25.95
C PHE A 96 -3.20 0.06 -25.81
N VAL A 97 -2.49 0.31 -24.72
CA VAL A 97 -1.23 -0.36 -24.38
C VAL A 97 -1.20 -0.66 -22.89
N THR A 98 -0.68 -1.83 -22.53
CA THR A 98 -0.38 -2.17 -21.14
C THR A 98 1.08 -1.87 -20.85
N LEU A 99 1.35 -1.16 -19.77
CA LEU A 99 2.69 -0.91 -19.26
C LEU A 99 2.91 -1.75 -17.99
N LYS A 100 3.84 -2.71 -18.06
CA LYS A 100 4.29 -3.46 -16.89
C LYS A 100 5.59 -2.85 -16.37
N THR A 101 5.51 -2.20 -15.22
CA THR A 101 6.67 -1.62 -14.53
C THR A 101 7.11 -2.52 -13.38
N ASP A 102 8.42 -2.65 -13.18
CA ASP A 102 9.01 -3.33 -12.02
C ASP A 102 10.07 -2.43 -11.37
N MET A 103 10.25 -2.55 -10.06
CA MET A 103 11.21 -1.76 -9.30
C MET A 103 12.35 -2.65 -8.79
N SER A 104 13.54 -2.44 -9.34
CA SER A 104 14.75 -3.08 -8.82
C SER A 104 15.03 -2.60 -7.39
N LYS A 105 15.26 -3.56 -6.47
CA LYS A 105 15.61 -3.31 -5.08
C LYS A 105 14.64 -2.32 -4.40
N ALA A 106 13.34 -2.65 -4.43
CA ALA A 106 12.28 -1.78 -3.93
C ALA A 106 12.48 -1.28 -2.48
N TYR A 107 13.31 -1.95 -1.67
CA TYR A 107 13.59 -1.60 -0.28
C TYR A 107 15.02 -1.06 -0.03
N ASP A 108 15.94 -1.08 -1.01
CA ASP A 108 17.35 -0.69 -0.80
C ASP A 108 17.64 0.77 -1.23
N ARG A 109 16.63 1.50 -1.69
CA ARG A 109 16.77 2.86 -2.25
C ARG A 109 16.70 3.96 -1.21
#